data_AF-A0A137Q2W8-F1
#
_entry.id   AF-A0A137Q2W8-F1
#
_cell.length_a   1.000
_cell.length_b   1.000
_cell.length_c   1.000
_cell.angle_alpha   90.00
_cell.angle_beta   90.00
_cell.angle_gamma   90.00
#
_symmetry.space_group_name_H-M   'P 1'
#
loop_
_entity.id
_entity.type
_entity.pdbx_description
1 polymer ?
#
loop_
_entity_poly.entity_id
_entity_poly.type
_entity_poly.pdbx_seq_one_letter_code
_entity_poly.pdbx_strand_id
1 'polypeptide(L)'
;MAVLRVIPALINKVCEEEALLDSGSQIVSMSHEAASTCKITWDPELTINIQSANGQIMKTCGLAKNIPFNFGNVTIHLQVHVMEQAPYRVLLGRPFNMITESRITNSTEGHQFISITNPNTGEHASLSTYP
;
A
#
# COMPACT_ATOMS: atom_id res chain seq x y z
N MET A 1 15.04 10.49 12.84
CA MET A 1 14.05 9.48 12.40
C MET A 1 13.77 9.73 10.93
N ALA A 2 13.76 8.69 10.09
CA ALA A 2 13.30 8.85 8.72
C ALA A 2 11.80 9.18 8.76
N VAL A 3 11.37 10.20 8.02
CA VAL A 3 9.96 10.57 7.90
C VAL A 3 9.33 9.60 6.91
N LEU A 4 8.25 8.94 7.34
CA LEU A 4 7.46 8.10 6.44
C LEU A 4 6.82 8.99 5.38
N ARG A 5 6.64 8.46 4.17
CA ARG A 5 6.06 9.22 3.07
C ARG A 5 4.91 8.45 2.46
N VAL A 6 4.00 9.20 1.86
CA VAL A 6 2.79 8.65 1.23
C VAL A 6 2.77 8.96 -0.26
N ILE A 7 1.95 8.20 -0.98
CA ILE A 7 1.51 8.47 -2.35
C ILE A 7 0.00 8.29 -2.46
N PRO A 8 -0.69 9.04 -3.34
CA PRO A 8 -2.11 8.87 -3.52
C PRO A 8 -2.38 7.61 -4.34
N ALA A 9 -3.44 6.89 -3.99
CA ALA A 9 -3.92 5.73 -4.72
C ALA A 9 -5.44 5.78 -4.86
N LEU A 10 -5.95 5.62 -6.09
CA LEU A 10 -7.35 5.33 -6.30
C LEU A 10 -7.55 3.82 -6.15
N ILE A 11 -8.31 3.41 -5.13
CA ILE A 11 -8.45 2.00 -4.75
C ILE A 11 -9.84 1.52 -5.15
N ASN A 12 -9.87 0.33 -5.76
CA ASN A 12 -11.08 -0.33 -6.23
C ASN A 12 -11.93 0.54 -7.18
N LYS A 13 -11.33 1.58 -7.79
CA LYS A 13 -12.02 2.62 -8.58
C LYS A 13 -13.13 3.36 -7.83
N VAL A 14 -13.06 3.39 -6.49
CA VAL A 14 -14.14 3.93 -5.64
C VAL A 14 -13.65 5.09 -4.78
N CYS A 15 -12.50 4.94 -4.12
CA CYS A 15 -12.01 5.88 -3.12
C CYS A 15 -10.57 6.29 -3.45
N GLU A 16 -10.18 7.51 -3.10
CA GLU A 16 -8.77 7.90 -3.07
C GLU A 16 -8.28 7.86 -1.62
N GLU A 17 -7.12 7.25 -1.42
CA GLU A 17 -6.50 7.11 -0.10
C GLU A 17 -5.00 7.41 -0.16
N GLU A 18 -4.47 7.83 0.98
CA GLU A 18 -3.05 8.09 1.18
C GLU A 18 -2.33 6.79 1.56
N ALA A 19 -1.46 6.32 0.68
CA ALA A 19 -0.78 5.04 0.81
C ALA A 19 0.64 5.22 1.35
N LEU A 20 0.85 4.79 2.59
CA LEU A 20 2.12 4.87 3.30
C LEU A 20 3.16 3.94 2.69
N LEU A 21 4.31 4.47 2.31
CA LEU A 21 5.44 3.70 1.82
C LEU A 21 6.27 3.19 2.99
N ASP A 22 6.27 1.88 3.22
CA ASP A 22 7.06 1.23 4.28
C ASP A 22 7.78 -0.01 3.74
N SER A 23 9.01 0.16 3.27
CA SER A 23 9.85 -0.95 2.82
C SER A 23 10.25 -1.93 3.94
N GLY A 24 10.08 -1.56 5.20
CA GLY A 24 10.31 -2.45 6.35
C GLY A 24 9.16 -3.44 6.55
N SER A 25 7.95 -3.09 6.11
CA SER A 25 6.78 -3.95 6.22
C SER A 25 6.82 -5.10 5.22
N GLN A 26 6.43 -6.29 5.69
CA GLN A 26 6.38 -7.50 4.88
C GLN A 26 5.02 -7.71 4.20
N ILE A 27 4.06 -6.80 4.39
CA ILE A 27 2.68 -6.93 3.89
C ILE A 27 2.22 -5.64 3.22
N VAL A 28 1.20 -5.75 2.38
CA VAL A 28 0.31 -4.62 2.07
C VAL A 28 -0.89 -4.74 3.00
N SER A 29 -1.23 -3.66 3.68
CA SER A 29 -2.34 -3.66 4.64
C SER A 29 -3.18 -2.40 4.55
N MET A 30 -4.40 -2.50 5.04
CA MET A 30 -5.38 -1.42 5.01
C MET A 30 -6.22 -1.47 6.28
N SER A 31 -6.57 -0.31 6.82
CA SER A 31 -7.49 -0.27 7.97
C SER A 31 -8.88 -0.78 7.55
N HIS A 32 -9.62 -1.36 8.50
CA HIS A 32 -10.99 -1.80 8.27
C HIS A 32 -11.88 -0.65 7.76
N GLU A 33 -11.71 0.56 8.31
CA GLU A 33 -12.44 1.76 7.90
C GLU A 33 -12.17 2.14 6.44
N ALA A 34 -10.90 2.15 6.03
CA ALA A 34 -10.53 2.45 4.65
C ALA A 34 -11.06 1.34 3.72
N ALA A 35 -10.86 0.06 4.07
CA ALA A 35 -11.36 -1.06 3.27
C ALA A 35 -12.88 -0.98 3.05
N SER A 36 -13.62 -0.61 4.09
CA SER A 36 -15.07 -0.39 4.02
C SER A 36 -15.44 0.79 3.13
N THR A 37 -14.75 1.93 3.27
CA THR A 37 -14.93 3.14 2.43
C THR A 37 -14.72 2.82 0.95
N CYS A 38 -13.69 2.01 0.66
CA CYS A 38 -13.31 1.59 -0.68
C CYS A 38 -14.13 0.41 -1.21
N LYS A 39 -15.13 -0.06 -0.45
CA LYS A 39 -16.03 -1.17 -0.79
C LYS A 39 -15.26 -2.45 -1.15
N ILE A 40 -14.19 -2.72 -0.41
CA ILE A 40 -13.38 -3.93 -0.57
C ILE A 40 -13.95 -5.01 0.32
N THR A 41 -14.19 -6.19 -0.26
CA THR A 41 -14.50 -7.41 0.49
C THR A 41 -13.23 -8.20 0.75
N TRP A 42 -13.13 -8.83 1.91
CA TRP A 42 -12.02 -9.72 2.28
C TRP A 42 -12.53 -11.08 2.73
N ASP A 43 -11.65 -12.08 2.63
CA ASP A 43 -11.90 -13.43 3.13
C ASP A 43 -11.48 -13.50 4.62
N PRO A 44 -12.42 -13.68 5.56
CA PRO A 44 -12.13 -13.71 6.98
C PRO A 44 -11.43 -14.99 7.45
N GLU A 45 -11.38 -16.03 6.62
CA GLU A 45 -10.65 -17.27 6.94
C GLU A 45 -9.15 -17.11 6.67
N LEU A 46 -8.78 -16.19 5.77
CA LEU A 46 -7.40 -15.93 5.38
C LEU A 46 -6.76 -14.86 6.25
N THR A 47 -6.41 -15.28 7.46
CA THR A 47 -5.83 -14.41 8.49
C THR A 47 -4.38 -14.77 8.77
N ILE A 48 -3.59 -13.75 9.13
CA ILE A 48 -2.22 -13.91 9.62
C ILE A 48 -2.02 -13.15 10.92
N ASN A 49 -1.03 -13.59 11.70
CA ASN A 49 -0.52 -12.82 12.83
C ASN A 49 0.60 -11.90 12.35
N ILE A 50 0.52 -10.63 12.73
CA ILE A 50 1.50 -9.60 12.40
C ILE A 50 2.15 -9.16 13.70
N GLN A 51 3.47 -9.22 13.75
CA GLN A 51 4.23 -8.53 14.78
C GLN A 51 4.48 -7.11 14.32
N SER A 52 3.87 -6.15 15.00
CA SER A 52 4.06 -4.74 14.72
C SER A 52 5.40 -4.22 15.24
N ALA A 53 5.76 -3.00 14.85
CA ALA A 53 7.04 -2.38 15.22
C ALA A 53 7.23 -2.22 16.74
N ASN A 54 6.14 -2.16 17.52
CA ASN A 54 6.19 -2.07 18.99
C ASN A 54 6.25 -3.46 19.67
N GLY A 55 6.32 -4.55 18.89
CA GLY A 55 6.37 -5.93 19.37
C GLY A 55 5.01 -6.56 19.65
N GLN A 56 3.90 -5.83 19.55
CA GLN A 56 2.56 -6.40 19.69
C GLN A 56 2.23 -7.32 18.52
N ILE A 57 1.67 -8.47 18.86
CA ILE A 57 1.12 -9.42 17.88
C ILE A 57 -0.36 -9.09 17.70
N MET A 58 -0.74 -8.77 16.47
CA MET A 58 -2.12 -8.50 16.08
C MET A 58 -2.54 -9.48 14.99
N LYS A 59 -3.80 -9.90 14.99
CA LYS A 59 -4.37 -10.73 13.93
C LYS A 59 -5.11 -9.85 12.92
N THR A 60 -4.92 -10.11 11.63
CA THR A 60 -5.68 -9.44 10.57
C THR A 60 -7.15 -9.88 10.60
N CYS A 61 -8.07 -9.03 10.13
CA CYS A 61 -9.48 -9.41 9.92
C CYS A 61 -9.63 -10.40 8.76
N GLY A 62 -8.71 -10.38 7.79
CA GLY A 62 -8.73 -11.27 6.63
C GLY A 62 -7.86 -10.74 5.49
N LEU A 63 -8.01 -11.35 4.32
CA LEU A 63 -7.28 -10.99 3.10
C LEU A 63 -8.23 -10.61 1.97
N ALA A 64 -8.04 -9.41 1.41
CA ALA A 64 -8.65 -9.00 0.16
C ALA A 64 -7.70 -9.31 -1.00
N LYS A 65 -8.19 -10.06 -2.01
CA LYS A 65 -7.35 -10.57 -3.09
C LYS A 65 -7.49 -9.73 -4.35
N ASN A 66 -6.37 -9.47 -5.01
CA ASN A 66 -6.30 -8.81 -6.33
C ASN A 66 -7.07 -7.48 -6.38
N ILE A 67 -6.94 -6.65 -5.36
CA ILE A 67 -7.60 -5.34 -5.36
C ILE A 67 -6.83 -4.40 -6.28
N PRO A 68 -7.49 -3.73 -7.24
CA PRO A 68 -6.81 -2.80 -8.13
C PRO A 68 -6.51 -1.48 -7.41
N PHE A 69 -5.25 -1.10 -7.46
CA PHE A 69 -4.73 0.19 -7.01
C PHE A 69 -4.25 0.96 -8.22
N ASN A 70 -4.81 2.14 -8.42
CA ASN A 70 -4.46 3.06 -9.49
C ASN A 70 -3.51 4.13 -8.95
N PHE A 71 -2.30 4.13 -9.50
CA PHE A 71 -1.20 5.03 -9.17
C PHE A 71 -0.90 5.88 -10.41
N GLY A 72 -1.58 7.01 -10.54
CA GLY A 72 -1.63 7.73 -11.81
C GLY A 72 -2.26 6.87 -12.91
N ASN A 73 -1.51 6.65 -14.00
CA ASN A 73 -1.94 5.80 -15.12
C ASN A 73 -1.66 4.30 -14.90
N VAL A 74 -0.93 3.91 -13.86
CA VAL A 74 -0.53 2.51 -13.61
C VAL A 74 -1.53 1.81 -12.69
N THR A 75 -2.01 0.62 -13.07
CA THR A 75 -2.89 -0.22 -12.23
C THR A 75 -2.15 -1.45 -11.71
N ILE A 76 -2.03 -1.60 -10.40
CA ILE A 76 -1.41 -2.77 -9.76
C ILE A 76 -2.46 -3.52 -8.94
N HIS A 77 -2.51 -4.85 -9.09
CA HIS A 77 -3.42 -5.69 -8.29
C HIS A 77 -2.67 -6.22 -7.08
N LEU A 78 -3.14 -5.86 -5.88
CA LEU A 78 -2.46 -6.17 -4.62
C LEU A 78 -3.27 -7.15 -3.77
N GLN A 79 -2.55 -7.96 -2.99
CA GLN A 79 -3.11 -8.74 -1.89
C GLN A 79 -3.06 -7.85 -0.64
N VAL A 80 -4.22 -7.54 -0.06
CA VAL A 80 -4.33 -6.53 1.01
C VAL A 80 -4.86 -7.17 2.27
N HIS A 81 -4.06 -7.15 3.34
CA HIS A 81 -4.49 -7.59 4.66
C HIS A 81 -5.31 -6.49 5.35
N VAL A 82 -6.51 -6.83 5.81
CA VAL A 82 -7.38 -5.88 6.51
C VAL A 82 -7.06 -5.91 8.00
N MET A 83 -6.84 -4.74 8.58
CA MET A 83 -6.49 -4.54 9.99
C MET A 83 -7.65 -3.91 10.73
N GLU A 84 -8.05 -4.50 11.86
CA GLU A 84 -9.15 -3.97 12.68
C GLU A 84 -8.83 -2.55 13.18
N GLN A 85 -7.61 -2.38 13.73
CA GLN A 85 -7.11 -1.12 14.24
C GLN A 85 -5.73 -0.87 13.65
N ALA A 86 -5.65 0.10 12.73
CA ALA A 86 -4.38 0.56 12.17
C ALA A 86 -4.29 2.08 12.28
N PRO A 87 -3.11 2.64 12.63
CA PRO A 87 -2.90 4.09 12.71
C PRO A 87 -2.69 4.73 11.33
N TYR A 88 -2.92 3.99 10.25
CA TYR A 88 -2.79 4.41 8.86
C TYR A 88 -3.98 3.87 8.08
N ARG A 89 -4.29 4.51 6.95
CA ARG A 89 -5.38 4.07 6.06
C ARG A 89 -4.92 2.92 5.17
N VAL A 90 -3.76 3.09 4.52
CA VAL A 90 -3.12 2.10 3.64
C VAL A 90 -1.63 2.07 3.92
N LEU A 91 -1.03 0.87 3.89
CA LEU A 91 0.39 0.65 3.99
C LEU A 91 0.86 -0.24 2.82
N LEU A 92 1.84 0.26 2.07
CA LEU A 92 2.50 -0.42 0.96
C LEU A 92 3.85 -0.96 1.44
N GLY A 93 3.87 -2.26 1.71
CA GLY A 93 5.09 -2.97 2.08
C GLY A 93 5.89 -3.50 0.91
N ARG A 94 6.85 -4.38 1.22
CA ARG A 94 7.71 -5.04 0.23
C ARG A 94 6.97 -5.73 -0.92
N PRO A 95 5.79 -6.37 -0.76
CA PRO A 95 5.08 -6.96 -1.90
C PRO A 95 4.79 -5.96 -3.02
N PHE A 96 4.42 -4.72 -2.67
CA PHE A 96 4.23 -3.64 -3.63
C PHE A 96 5.55 -3.24 -4.30
N ASN A 97 6.63 -3.08 -3.53
CA ASN A 97 7.93 -2.70 -4.09
C ASN A 97 8.47 -3.76 -5.06
N MET A 98 8.31 -5.05 -4.73
CA MET A 98 8.76 -6.16 -5.55
C MET A 98 7.96 -6.29 -6.85
N ILE A 99 6.63 -6.24 -6.79
CA ILE A 99 5.79 -6.41 -7.98
C ILE A 99 5.93 -5.24 -8.97
N THR A 100 6.26 -4.04 -8.47
CA THR A 100 6.39 -2.84 -9.30
C THR A 100 7.83 -2.50 -9.69
N GLU A 101 8.81 -3.27 -9.20
CA GLU A 101 10.23 -2.92 -9.23
C GLU A 101 10.50 -1.48 -8.79
N SER A 102 9.82 -1.03 -7.74
CA SER A 102 9.75 0.38 -7.38
C SER A 102 11.13 0.97 -7.09
N ARG A 103 11.39 2.21 -7.53
CA ARG A 103 12.64 2.93 -7.20
C ARG A 103 12.35 4.32 -6.65
N ILE A 104 12.99 4.63 -5.53
CA ILE A 104 12.98 5.97 -4.93
C ILE A 104 14.11 6.79 -5.56
N THR A 105 13.76 7.98 -6.05
CA THR A 105 14.71 8.98 -6.55
C THR A 105 14.56 10.27 -5.74
N ASN A 106 15.67 10.81 -5.24
CA ASN A 106 15.69 12.08 -4.53
C ASN A 106 16.28 13.16 -5.44
N SER A 107 15.71 14.36 -5.43
CA SER A 107 16.24 15.52 -6.14
C SER A 107 17.11 16.38 -5.22
N THR A 108 18.01 17.16 -5.83
CA THR A 108 18.80 18.18 -5.12
C THR A 108 17.96 19.31 -4.53
N GLU A 109 16.73 19.46 -5.00
CA GLU A 109 15.74 20.44 -4.51
C GLU A 109 14.93 19.90 -3.31
N GLY A 110 15.25 18.68 -2.83
CA GLY A 110 14.60 18.08 -1.67
C GLY A 110 13.28 17.36 -1.98
N HIS A 111 12.91 17.22 -3.25
CA HIS A 111 11.77 16.42 -3.67
C HIS A 111 12.15 14.93 -3.70
N GLN A 112 11.17 14.07 -3.45
CA GLN A 112 11.33 12.63 -3.57
C GLN A 112 10.23 12.08 -4.46
N PHE A 113 10.61 11.15 -5.33
CA PHE A 113 9.71 10.49 -6.26
C PHE A 113 9.85 8.99 -6.13
N ILE A 114 8.73 8.28 -6.34
CA ILE A 114 8.71 6.85 -6.54
C ILE A 114 8.37 6.56 -8.00
N SER A 115 9.19 5.73 -8.63
CA SER A 115 8.90 5.15 -9.94
C SER A 115 8.36 3.74 -9.76
N ILE A 116 7.34 3.38 -10.53
CA ILE A 116 6.69 2.07 -10.50
C ILE A 116 6.39 1.60 -11.92
N THR A 117 6.45 0.30 -12.13
CA THR A 117 6.13 -0.35 -13.41
C THR A 117 5.06 -1.40 -13.20
N ASN A 118 4.06 -1.46 -14.07
CA ASN A 118 3.13 -2.58 -14.12
C ASN A 118 3.82 -3.78 -14.78
N PRO A 119 4.02 -4.90 -14.08
CA PRO A 119 4.72 -6.05 -14.67
C PRO A 119 3.92 -6.72 -15.79
N ASN A 120 2.61 -6.51 -15.85
CA ASN A 120 1.74 -7.14 -16.85
C ASN A 120 1.61 -6.31 -18.14
N THR A 121 1.64 -4.98 -18.04
CA THR A 121 1.42 -4.08 -19.19
C THR A 121 2.67 -3.33 -19.63
N GLY A 122 3.70 -3.25 -18.78
CA GLY A 122 4.88 -2.40 -18.99
C GLY A 122 4.62 -0.91 -18.80
N GLU A 123 3.40 -0.50 -18.42
CA GLU A 123 3.10 0.89 -18.11
C GLU A 123 3.93 1.36 -16.91
N HIS A 124 4.39 2.60 -16.98
CA HIS A 124 5.27 3.20 -15.99
C HIS A 124 4.68 4.52 -15.49
N ALA A 125 4.84 4.78 -14.20
CA ALA A 125 4.49 6.05 -13.56
C ALA A 125 5.61 6.51 -12.62
N SER A 126 5.79 7.83 -12.52
CA SER A 126 6.61 8.46 -11.50
C SER A 126 5.74 9.42 -10.69
N LEU A 127 5.64 9.17 -9.39
CA LEU A 127 4.80 9.91 -8.47
C LEU A 127 5.65 10.67 -7.46
N SER A 128 5.27 11.91 -7.18
CA SER A 128 5.85 12.65 -6.05
C SER A 128 5.39 12.03 -4.74
N THR A 129 6.31 11.91 -3.78
CA THR A 129 5.99 11.46 -2.43
C THR A 129 5.97 12.64 -1.48
N TYR A 130 5.13 12.60 -0.45
CA TYR A 130 5.02 13.67 0.55
C TYR A 130 5.10 13.11 1.98
N PRO A 131 5.58 13.91 2.94
CA PRO A 131 5.59 13.56 4.36
C PRO A 131 4.21 13.25 4.94
#